data_AF-C1MXW0-F1
#
_entry.id   AF-C1MXW0-F1
#
_cell.length_a   1.000
_cell.length_b   1.000
_cell.length_c   1.000
_cell.angle_alpha   90.00
_cell.angle_beta   90.00
_cell.angle_gamma   90.00
#
_symmetry.space_group_name_H-M   'P 1'
#
loop_
_entity.id
_entity.type
_entity.pdbx_description
1 polymer ?
#
loop_
_entity_poly.entity_id
_entity_poly.type
_entity_poly.pdbx_seq_one_letter_code
_entity_poly.pdbx_strand_id
1 'polypeptide(L)'
;MENRARPPLPPVAGTAVELVERFFATQERRAAIYARFRDDFASHLRGETTAGDYDARVRAITSDMAACSLEAIAIEEALKTKGRDAASASIRVAQMGEKTKLNMTCTLQVLRKAASEGRWSWQRERGAEEEVAAAAARVAVEALAMEEERARDAARARRGGGLRTALNPGWANGNFCAAHDAGGATAAAGAACSCFDSAEDGAGEPTREEYDGATAEATKALEEAVIGINEALQELKYELAEMREEEEEE
;
A
#
# COMPACT_ATOMS: atom_id res chain seq x y z
N MET A 1 -10.89 -26.11 -21.32
CA MET A 1 -11.42 -25.07 -20.41
C MET A 1 -12.92 -25.06 -20.58
N GLU A 2 -13.66 -25.60 -19.63
CA GLU A 2 -15.13 -25.56 -19.67
C GLU A 2 -15.57 -24.10 -19.75
N ASN A 3 -16.34 -23.76 -20.79
CA ASN A 3 -16.94 -22.46 -20.96
C ASN A 3 -18.01 -22.31 -19.87
N ARG A 4 -17.61 -21.87 -18.66
CA ARG A 4 -18.54 -21.62 -17.55
C ARG A 4 -19.54 -20.58 -18.03
N ALA A 5 -20.75 -21.04 -18.34
CA ALA A 5 -21.84 -20.18 -18.76
C ALA A 5 -22.02 -19.04 -17.73
N ARG A 6 -22.19 -17.82 -18.22
CA ARG A 6 -22.50 -16.66 -17.38
C ARG A 6 -23.73 -16.99 -16.53
N PRO A 7 -23.72 -16.70 -15.22
CA PRO A 7 -24.94 -16.78 -14.42
C PRO A 7 -26.08 -15.97 -15.06
N PRO A 8 -27.35 -16.37 -14.85
CA PRO A 8 -28.48 -15.57 -15.34
C PRO A 8 -28.42 -14.17 -14.74
N LEU A 9 -28.75 -13.18 -15.56
CA LEU A 9 -28.79 -11.79 -15.11
C LEU A 9 -30.00 -11.55 -14.20
N PRO A 10 -29.85 -10.72 -13.15
CA PRO A 10 -30.98 -10.30 -12.35
C PRO A 10 -31.97 -9.52 -13.23
N PRO A 11 -33.29 -9.66 -12.99
CA PRO A 11 -34.28 -8.87 -13.70
C PRO A 11 -34.10 -7.39 -13.33
N VAL A 12 -34.02 -6.55 -14.35
CA VAL A 12 -34.06 -5.09 -14.22
C VAL A 12 -35.19 -4.56 -15.10
N ALA A 13 -35.96 -3.63 -14.57
CA ALA A 13 -37.06 -2.98 -15.25
C ALA A 13 -37.08 -1.50 -14.84
N GLY A 14 -37.71 -0.68 -15.67
CA GLY A 14 -37.83 0.76 -15.45
C GLY A 14 -37.69 1.57 -16.74
N THR A 15 -37.80 2.89 -16.60
CA THR A 15 -37.42 3.87 -17.64
C THR A 15 -35.92 3.89 -17.85
N ALA A 16 -35.44 4.62 -18.87
CA ALA A 16 -34.01 4.77 -19.07
C ALA A 16 -33.36 5.53 -17.91
N VAL A 17 -34.03 6.57 -17.41
CA VAL A 17 -33.60 7.35 -16.23
C VAL A 17 -33.49 6.46 -14.99
N GLU A 18 -34.53 5.69 -14.66
CA GLU A 18 -34.52 4.79 -13.49
C GLU A 18 -33.40 3.74 -13.56
N LEU A 19 -33.09 3.23 -14.76
CA LEU A 19 -32.01 2.28 -14.98
C LEU A 19 -30.63 2.91 -14.70
N VAL A 20 -30.39 4.13 -15.18
CA VAL A 20 -29.12 4.83 -14.95
C VAL A 20 -28.97 5.23 -13.47
N GLU A 21 -30.02 5.69 -12.81
CA GLU A 21 -30.01 5.96 -11.37
C GLU A 21 -29.69 4.70 -10.56
N ARG A 22 -30.29 3.57 -10.93
CA ARG A 22 -29.99 2.28 -10.34
C ARG A 22 -28.55 1.85 -10.55
N PHE A 23 -27.94 2.21 -11.69
CA PHE A 23 -26.53 1.98 -11.92
C PHE A 23 -25.66 2.82 -10.97
N PHE A 24 -25.96 4.10 -10.76
CA PHE A 24 -25.25 4.92 -9.78
C PHE A 24 -25.37 4.34 -8.35
N ALA A 25 -26.55 3.90 -7.94
CA ALA A 25 -26.71 3.20 -6.66
C ALA A 25 -25.88 1.91 -6.59
N THR A 26 -25.70 1.21 -7.71
CA THR A 26 -24.82 0.04 -7.82
C THR A 26 -23.34 0.42 -7.63
N GLN A 27 -22.92 1.56 -8.18
CA GLN A 27 -21.56 2.09 -8.00
C GLN A 27 -21.28 2.50 -6.55
N GLU A 28 -22.25 3.13 -5.88
CA GLU A 28 -22.14 3.45 -4.45
C GLU A 28 -21.96 2.20 -3.59
N ARG A 29 -22.79 1.16 -3.82
CA ARG A 29 -22.62 -0.14 -3.15
C ARG A 29 -21.23 -0.73 -3.41
N ARG A 30 -20.77 -0.67 -4.66
CA ARG A 30 -19.44 -1.18 -5.05
C ARG A 30 -18.31 -0.42 -4.34
N ALA A 31 -18.38 0.90 -4.26
CA ALA A 31 -17.42 1.71 -3.53
C ALA A 31 -17.35 1.33 -2.04
N ALA A 32 -18.50 1.10 -1.40
CA ALA A 32 -18.57 0.63 -0.02
C ALA A 32 -17.94 -0.76 0.16
N ILE A 33 -18.13 -1.68 -0.79
CA ILE A 33 -17.51 -3.01 -0.77
C ILE A 33 -15.98 -2.89 -0.90
N TYR A 34 -15.45 -2.03 -1.78
CA TYR A 34 -14.00 -1.80 -1.87
C TYR A 34 -13.41 -1.24 -0.58
N ALA A 35 -14.10 -0.30 0.07
CA ALA A 35 -13.67 0.25 1.35
C ALA A 35 -13.56 -0.87 2.40
N ARG A 36 -14.62 -1.68 2.54
CA ARG A 36 -14.62 -2.85 3.43
C ARG A 36 -13.50 -3.83 3.09
N PHE A 37 -13.30 -4.16 1.82
CA PHE A 37 -12.26 -5.09 1.38
C PHE A 37 -10.86 -4.60 1.74
N ARG A 38 -10.58 -3.32 1.53
CA ARG A 38 -9.32 -2.69 1.93
C ARG A 38 -9.11 -2.76 3.44
N ASP A 39 -10.14 -2.43 4.22
CA ASP A 39 -10.05 -2.36 5.67
C ASP A 39 -9.92 -3.76 6.30
N ASP A 40 -10.63 -4.76 5.77
CA ASP A 40 -10.51 -6.17 6.14
C ASP A 40 -9.11 -6.71 5.84
N PHE A 41 -8.54 -6.38 4.68
CA PHE A 41 -7.17 -6.77 4.33
C PHE A 41 -6.14 -6.12 5.26
N ALA A 42 -6.29 -4.83 5.56
CA ALA A 42 -5.40 -4.13 6.49
C ALA A 42 -5.45 -4.75 7.90
N SER A 43 -6.63 -5.14 8.37
CA SER A 43 -6.83 -5.81 9.67
C SER A 43 -6.23 -7.21 9.67
N HIS A 44 -6.31 -7.95 8.56
CA HIS A 44 -5.62 -9.22 8.38
C HIS A 44 -4.09 -9.08 8.45
N LEU A 45 -3.51 -8.07 7.78
CA LEU A 45 -2.07 -7.80 7.85
C LEU A 45 -1.59 -7.42 9.26
N ARG A 46 -2.43 -6.77 10.07
CA ARG A 46 -2.11 -6.45 11.48
C ARG A 46 -2.29 -7.64 12.43
N GLY A 47 -2.76 -8.79 11.94
CA GLY A 47 -3.04 -9.97 12.77
C GLY A 47 -4.29 -9.84 13.64
N GLU A 48 -5.14 -8.83 13.41
CA GLU A 48 -6.38 -8.60 14.15
C GLU A 48 -7.51 -9.57 13.73
N THR A 49 -7.26 -10.35 12.69
CA THR A 49 -8.23 -11.25 12.05
C THR A 49 -7.57 -12.60 11.78
N THR A 50 -8.23 -13.69 12.18
CA THR A 50 -7.75 -15.04 11.85
C THR A 50 -7.82 -15.31 10.35
N ALA A 51 -7.00 -16.22 9.83
CA ALA A 51 -7.03 -16.59 8.41
C ALA A 51 -8.43 -17.09 7.97
N GLY A 52 -9.09 -17.91 8.80
CA GLY A 52 -10.44 -18.42 8.51
C GLY A 52 -11.50 -17.32 8.45
N ASP A 53 -11.43 -16.33 9.36
CA ASP A 53 -12.34 -15.19 9.37
C ASP A 53 -12.12 -14.28 8.16
N TYR A 54 -10.86 -14.04 7.79
CA TYR A 54 -10.51 -13.29 6.58
C TYR A 54 -11.05 -14.00 5.33
N ASP A 55 -10.85 -15.31 5.20
CA ASP A 55 -11.35 -16.09 4.07
C ASP A 55 -12.88 -16.03 3.96
N ALA A 56 -13.59 -16.09 5.10
CA ALA A 56 -15.04 -15.93 5.13
C ALA A 56 -15.47 -14.54 4.64
N ARG A 57 -14.77 -13.48 5.07
CA ARG A 57 -15.02 -12.10 4.63
C ARG A 57 -14.74 -11.92 3.14
N VAL A 58 -13.64 -12.46 2.62
CA VAL A 58 -13.29 -12.43 1.20
C VAL A 58 -14.36 -13.14 0.35
N ARG A 59 -14.86 -14.30 0.79
CA ARG A 59 -15.97 -14.99 0.11
C ARG A 59 -17.23 -14.13 0.05
N ALA A 60 -17.60 -13.49 1.16
CA ALA A 60 -18.76 -12.60 1.21
C ALA A 60 -18.58 -11.39 0.27
N ILE A 61 -17.44 -10.70 0.35
CA ILE A 61 -17.08 -9.59 -0.54
C ILE A 61 -17.12 -10.00 -2.01
N THR A 62 -16.60 -11.18 -2.34
CA THR A 62 -16.61 -11.71 -3.71
C THR A 62 -18.03 -11.90 -4.23
N SER A 63 -18.92 -12.43 -3.39
CA SER A 63 -20.34 -12.57 -3.70
C SER A 63 -21.00 -11.22 -3.94
N ASP A 64 -20.76 -10.23 -3.06
CA ASP A 64 -21.33 -8.89 -3.19
C ASP A 64 -20.84 -8.18 -4.47
N MET A 65 -19.54 -8.27 -4.77
CA MET A 65 -18.96 -7.73 -6.01
C MET A 65 -19.55 -8.39 -7.26
N ALA A 66 -19.78 -9.71 -7.21
CA ALA A 66 -20.40 -10.45 -8.30
C ALA A 66 -21.84 -10.00 -8.51
N ALA A 67 -22.62 -9.79 -7.44
CA ALA A 67 -23.97 -9.27 -7.51
C ALA A 67 -24.02 -7.87 -8.16
N CYS A 68 -23.16 -6.94 -7.72
CA CYS A 68 -23.04 -5.62 -8.34
C CYS A 68 -22.62 -5.70 -9.81
N SER A 69 -21.83 -6.70 -10.20
CA SER A 69 -21.40 -6.88 -11.60
C SER A 69 -22.52 -7.41 -12.48
N LEU A 70 -23.27 -8.40 -12.00
CA LEU A 70 -24.42 -8.93 -12.73
C LEU A 70 -25.53 -7.89 -12.88
N GLU A 71 -25.79 -7.09 -11.85
CA GLU A 71 -26.77 -6.00 -11.92
C GLU A 71 -26.35 -4.92 -12.92
N ALA A 72 -25.09 -4.52 -12.92
CA ALA A 72 -24.56 -3.57 -13.90
C ALA A 72 -24.69 -4.09 -15.35
N ILE A 73 -24.44 -5.38 -15.59
CA ILE A 73 -24.59 -5.99 -16.92
C ILE A 73 -26.06 -6.02 -17.33
N ALA A 74 -26.97 -6.32 -16.41
CA ALA A 74 -28.40 -6.29 -16.67
C ALA A 74 -28.86 -4.88 -17.07
N ILE A 75 -28.38 -3.85 -16.38
CA ILE A 75 -28.70 -2.45 -16.70
C ILE A 75 -28.13 -2.05 -18.06
N GLU A 76 -26.89 -2.42 -18.36
CA GLU A 76 -26.26 -2.21 -19.68
C GLU A 76 -27.12 -2.82 -20.80
N GLU A 77 -27.47 -4.11 -20.68
CA GLU A 77 -28.29 -4.80 -21.68
C GLU A 77 -29.68 -4.15 -21.82
N ALA A 78 -30.30 -3.76 -20.71
CA ALA A 78 -31.61 -3.11 -20.71
C ALA A 78 -31.61 -1.74 -21.40
N LEU A 79 -30.61 -0.90 -21.12
CA LEU A 79 -30.45 0.41 -21.78
C LEU A 79 -30.20 0.27 -23.28
N LYS A 80 -29.40 -0.73 -23.67
CA LYS A 80 -29.18 -1.05 -25.07
C LYS A 80 -30.47 -1.44 -25.79
N THR A 81 -31.31 -2.29 -25.19
CA THR A 81 -32.63 -2.62 -25.78
C THR A 81 -33.58 -1.41 -25.89
N LYS A 82 -33.36 -0.36 -25.11
CA LYS A 82 -34.12 0.90 -25.19
C LYS A 82 -33.51 1.92 -26.16
N GLY A 83 -32.44 1.58 -26.88
CA GLY A 83 -31.77 2.48 -27.83
C GLY A 83 -30.87 3.53 -27.17
N ARG A 84 -30.55 3.40 -25.87
CA ARG A 84 -29.64 4.31 -25.17
C ARG A 84 -28.19 3.81 -25.28
N ASP A 85 -27.67 3.79 -26.51
CA ASP A 85 -26.36 3.21 -26.82
C ASP A 85 -25.19 3.93 -26.15
N ALA A 86 -25.22 5.26 -26.06
CA ALA A 86 -24.17 6.06 -25.43
C ALA A 86 -24.07 5.77 -23.92
N ALA A 87 -25.19 5.85 -23.19
CA ALA A 87 -25.25 5.45 -21.79
C ALA A 87 -24.84 3.99 -21.55
N SER A 88 -25.27 3.06 -22.42
CA SER A 88 -24.83 1.66 -22.35
C SER A 88 -23.30 1.53 -22.54
N ALA A 89 -22.71 2.31 -23.45
CA ALA A 89 -21.28 2.32 -23.69
C ALA A 89 -20.49 2.87 -22.48
N SER A 90 -20.93 3.98 -21.87
CA SER A 90 -20.29 4.51 -20.66
C SER A 90 -20.36 3.52 -19.49
N ILE A 91 -21.49 2.82 -19.31
CA ILE A 91 -21.60 1.73 -18.32
C ILE A 91 -20.59 0.61 -18.61
N ARG A 92 -20.45 0.22 -19.88
CA ARG A 92 -19.50 -0.82 -20.29
C ARG A 92 -18.06 -0.41 -19.98
N VAL A 93 -17.67 0.82 -20.28
CA VAL A 93 -16.34 1.36 -19.95
C VAL A 93 -16.10 1.32 -18.44
N ALA A 94 -17.06 1.79 -17.66
CA ALA A 94 -16.98 1.73 -16.20
C ALA A 94 -16.81 0.29 -15.69
N GLN A 95 -17.53 -0.70 -16.25
CA GLN A 95 -17.36 -2.11 -15.86
C GLN A 95 -15.98 -2.67 -16.18
N MET A 96 -15.41 -2.32 -17.35
CA MET A 96 -14.05 -2.76 -17.71
C MET A 96 -13.02 -2.15 -16.77
N GLY A 97 -13.13 -0.85 -16.50
CA GLY A 97 -12.29 -0.17 -15.51
C GLY A 97 -12.42 -0.81 -14.14
N GLU A 98 -13.63 -1.14 -13.71
CA GLU A 98 -13.89 -1.81 -12.43
C GLU A 98 -13.25 -3.21 -12.35
N LYS A 99 -13.28 -3.97 -13.44
CA LYS A 99 -12.58 -5.26 -13.52
C LYS A 99 -11.07 -5.08 -13.36
N THR A 100 -10.48 -4.12 -14.06
CA THR A 100 -9.05 -3.81 -13.97
C THR A 100 -8.69 -3.35 -12.56
N LYS A 101 -9.48 -2.45 -11.97
CA LYS A 101 -9.32 -1.95 -10.60
C LYS A 101 -9.30 -3.08 -9.58
N LEU A 102 -10.27 -4.01 -9.64
CA LEU A 102 -10.29 -5.16 -8.75
C LEU A 102 -9.06 -6.05 -8.93
N ASN A 103 -8.70 -6.37 -10.18
CA ASN A 103 -7.54 -7.21 -10.48
C ASN A 103 -6.25 -6.59 -9.90
N MET A 104 -5.99 -5.31 -10.20
CA MET A 104 -4.80 -4.61 -9.71
C MET A 104 -4.80 -4.43 -8.19
N THR A 105 -5.97 -4.22 -7.58
CA THR A 105 -6.10 -4.20 -6.11
C THR A 105 -5.69 -5.54 -5.51
N CYS A 106 -6.16 -6.66 -6.06
CA CYS A 106 -5.77 -7.99 -5.61
C CYS A 106 -4.27 -8.25 -5.82
N THR A 107 -3.72 -7.88 -6.97
CA THR A 107 -2.27 -7.98 -7.23
C THR A 107 -1.46 -7.22 -6.18
N LEU A 108 -1.83 -5.96 -5.89
CA LEU A 108 -1.17 -5.15 -4.86
C LEU A 108 -1.31 -5.76 -3.47
N GLN A 109 -2.45 -6.37 -3.13
CA GLN A 109 -2.61 -7.07 -1.87
C GLN A 109 -1.71 -8.29 -1.76
N VAL A 110 -1.58 -9.09 -2.83
CA VAL A 110 -0.66 -10.24 -2.87
C VAL A 110 0.79 -9.77 -2.70
N LEU A 111 1.21 -8.74 -3.44
CA LEU A 111 2.54 -8.14 -3.33
C LEU A 111 2.82 -7.63 -1.92
N ARG A 112 1.88 -6.87 -1.33
CA ARG A 112 2.00 -6.35 0.05
C ARG A 112 2.06 -7.46 1.08
N LYS A 113 1.26 -8.51 0.93
CA LYS A 113 1.29 -9.67 1.82
C LYS A 113 2.64 -10.37 1.73
N ALA A 114 3.12 -10.68 0.53
CA ALA A 114 4.43 -11.30 0.32
C ALA A 114 5.55 -10.45 0.95
N ALA A 115 5.52 -9.13 0.73
CA ALA A 115 6.48 -8.22 1.33
C ALA A 115 6.38 -8.19 2.88
N SER A 116 5.18 -8.26 3.45
CA SER A 116 4.98 -8.25 4.91
C SER A 116 5.56 -9.48 5.62
N GLU A 117 5.78 -10.59 4.90
CA GLU A 117 6.39 -11.78 5.46
C GLU A 117 7.91 -11.65 5.63
N GLY A 118 8.56 -10.63 5.05
CA GLY A 118 9.98 -10.33 5.25
C GLY A 118 10.92 -11.45 4.79
N ARG A 119 10.48 -12.31 3.88
CA ARG A 119 11.16 -13.56 3.51
C ARG A 119 12.31 -13.37 2.53
N TRP A 120 12.34 -12.27 1.81
CA TRP A 120 13.32 -12.03 0.76
C TRP A 120 14.65 -11.50 1.34
N SER A 121 15.77 -11.96 0.78
CA SER A 121 17.13 -11.56 1.14
C SER A 121 17.33 -10.05 1.13
N TRP A 122 16.87 -9.37 0.08
CA TRP A 122 16.97 -7.91 -0.03
C TRP A 122 16.13 -7.14 0.98
N GLN A 123 15.11 -7.77 1.60
CA GLN A 123 14.35 -7.14 2.69
C GLN A 123 15.13 -7.14 4.01
N ARG A 124 15.94 -8.16 4.24
CA ARG A 124 16.80 -8.26 5.44
C ARG A 124 17.95 -7.25 5.40
N GLU A 125 18.51 -7.03 4.20
CA GLU A 125 19.54 -6.01 3.97
C GLU A 125 19.03 -4.60 4.30
N ARG A 126 17.79 -4.27 3.90
CA ARG A 126 17.16 -3.00 4.25
C ARG A 126 16.98 -2.81 5.76
N GLY A 127 16.56 -3.84 6.48
CA GLY A 127 16.44 -3.80 7.94
C GLY A 127 17.79 -3.52 8.61
N ALA A 128 18.87 -4.16 8.13
CA ALA A 128 20.22 -3.92 8.62
C ALA A 128 20.71 -2.51 8.28
N GLU A 129 20.47 -1.99 7.08
CA GLU A 129 20.85 -0.62 6.70
C GLU A 129 20.09 0.44 7.48
N GLU A 130 18.77 0.30 7.65
CA GLU A 130 17.95 1.21 8.45
C GLU A 130 18.32 1.15 9.94
N GLU A 131 18.64 -0.04 10.48
CA GLU A 131 19.10 -0.21 11.85
C GLU A 131 20.49 0.40 12.07
N VAL A 132 21.43 0.21 11.12
CA VAL A 132 22.75 0.84 11.14
C VAL A 132 22.63 2.37 11.03
N ALA A 133 21.77 2.88 10.16
CA ALA A 133 21.51 4.31 10.05
C ALA A 133 20.86 4.88 11.33
N ALA A 134 19.92 4.15 11.95
CA ALA A 134 19.31 4.54 13.22
C ALA A 134 20.31 4.47 14.38
N ALA A 135 21.21 3.49 14.40
CA ALA A 135 22.30 3.40 15.38
C ALA A 135 23.29 4.55 15.20
N ALA A 136 23.69 4.87 13.98
CA ALA A 136 24.54 6.01 13.66
C ALA A 136 23.89 7.35 14.07
N ALA A 137 22.58 7.50 13.84
CA ALA A 137 21.84 8.68 14.28
C ALA A 137 21.80 8.82 15.81
N ARG A 138 21.62 7.71 16.55
CA ARG A 138 21.69 7.71 18.03
C ARG A 138 23.07 8.14 18.53
N VAL A 139 24.13 7.59 17.93
CA VAL A 139 25.52 7.96 18.26
C VAL A 139 25.78 9.44 17.96
N ALA A 140 25.25 9.97 16.85
CA ALA A 140 25.38 11.38 16.51
C ALA A 140 24.66 12.30 17.51
N VAL A 141 23.46 11.93 17.96
CA VAL A 141 22.71 12.68 19.00
C VAL A 141 23.46 12.66 20.34
N GLU A 142 24.02 11.51 20.73
CA GLU A 142 24.81 11.36 21.96
C GLU A 142 26.11 12.17 21.91
N ALA A 143 26.77 12.21 20.75
CA ALA A 143 27.97 13.04 20.54
C ALA A 143 27.68 14.54 20.67
N LEU A 144 26.57 15.02 20.10
CA LEU A 144 26.15 16.42 20.23
C LEU A 144 25.80 16.78 21.68
N ALA A 145 25.16 15.87 22.42
CA ALA A 145 24.87 16.07 23.84
C ALA A 145 26.16 16.18 24.69
N MET A 146 27.16 15.34 24.41
CA MET A 146 28.47 15.43 25.06
C MET A 146 29.24 16.72 24.72
N GLU A 147 29.15 17.19 23.47
CA GLU A 147 29.76 18.47 23.09
C GLU A 147 29.07 19.66 23.78
N GLU A 148 27.75 19.62 23.91
CA GLU A 148 26.99 20.65 24.62
C GLU A 148 27.32 20.65 26.12
N GLU A 149 27.47 19.48 26.74
CA GLU A 149 27.89 19.35 28.14
C GLU A 149 29.32 19.88 28.34
N ARG A 150 30.27 19.53 27.47
CA ARG A 150 31.62 20.10 27.47
C ARG A 150 31.61 21.62 27.31
N ALA A 151 30.73 22.16 26.48
CA ALA A 151 30.57 23.61 26.31
C ALA A 151 29.99 24.28 27.57
N ARG A 152 29.03 23.63 28.24
CA ARG A 152 28.46 24.09 29.53
C ARG A 152 29.50 24.07 30.65
N ASP A 153 30.31 23.02 30.75
CA ASP A 153 31.39 22.92 31.73
C ASP A 153 32.50 23.95 31.48
N ALA A 154 32.88 24.17 30.22
CA ALA A 154 33.80 25.23 29.84
C ALA A 154 33.24 26.63 30.20
N ALA A 155 31.94 26.85 30.02
CA ALA A 155 31.28 28.09 30.41
C ALA A 155 31.18 28.26 31.94
N ARG A 156 31.03 27.17 32.69
CA ARG A 156 31.01 27.16 34.16
C ARG A 156 32.40 27.48 34.74
N ALA A 157 33.46 26.92 34.14
CA ALA A 157 34.84 27.23 34.49
C ALA A 157 35.17 28.73 34.30
N ARG A 158 34.58 29.39 33.28
CA ARG A 158 34.76 30.83 33.04
C ARG A 158 34.06 31.74 34.05
N ARG A 159 33.06 31.26 34.80
CA ARG A 159 32.33 32.06 35.82
C ARG A 159 32.87 31.90 37.25
N GLY A 160 33.85 31.03 37.47
CA GLY A 160 34.34 30.67 38.81
C GLY A 160 35.65 31.30 39.27
N GLY A 161 36.33 32.14 38.48
CA GLY A 161 37.67 32.62 38.82
C GLY A 161 37.88 34.12 38.63
N GLY A 162 37.96 34.86 39.74
CA GLY A 162 38.44 36.24 39.76
C GLY A 162 39.91 36.34 39.33
N LEU A 163 40.26 37.53 38.81
CA LEU A 163 41.56 37.92 38.23
C LEU A 163 42.79 37.34 38.94
N ARG A 164 43.79 36.93 38.15
CA ARG A 164 45.13 37.56 38.11
C ARG A 164 45.95 37.09 36.90
N THR A 165 46.70 38.07 36.38
CA THR A 165 47.73 38.06 35.35
C THR A 165 48.85 37.04 35.60
N ALA A 166 49.36 36.39 34.54
CA ALA A 166 50.78 36.37 34.18
C ALA A 166 51.09 35.32 33.09
N LEU A 167 51.75 35.81 32.04
CA LEU A 167 52.76 35.17 31.19
C LEU A 167 53.21 33.74 31.58
N ASN A 168 53.10 32.77 30.67
CA ASN A 168 54.22 31.89 30.27
C ASN A 168 53.91 30.98 29.06
N PRO A 169 54.74 30.95 27.99
CA PRO A 169 54.70 29.93 26.95
C PRO A 169 55.81 28.88 27.10
N GLY A 170 55.52 27.64 26.68
CA GLY A 170 56.49 26.60 26.33
C GLY A 170 57.29 25.95 27.49
N TRP A 171 57.82 24.76 27.25
CA TRP A 171 58.97 24.13 27.92
C TRP A 171 58.94 23.66 29.40
N ALA A 172 57.92 23.87 30.23
CA ALA A 172 57.97 23.49 31.65
C ALA A 172 57.12 22.25 32.05
N ASN A 173 57.70 21.07 31.77
CA ASN A 173 57.74 19.84 32.57
C ASN A 173 57.47 18.58 31.74
N GLY A 174 58.57 17.98 31.28
CA GLY A 174 58.57 16.67 30.65
C GLY A 174 58.54 15.49 31.63
N ASN A 175 58.67 14.30 31.01
CA ASN A 175 58.83 12.94 31.54
C ASN A 175 57.56 12.22 32.02
N PHE A 176 57.25 10.97 31.65
CA PHE A 176 57.98 9.88 30.98
C PHE A 176 57.00 8.85 30.37
N CYS A 177 57.47 8.13 29.32
CA CYS A 177 57.17 6.75 28.86
C CYS A 177 55.70 6.29 28.63
N ALA A 178 55.23 5.85 27.46
CA ALA A 178 55.66 4.84 26.45
C ALA A 178 54.86 3.51 26.55
N ALA A 179 54.13 3.21 25.44
CA ALA A 179 53.66 1.91 24.92
C ALA A 179 52.55 1.14 25.71
N HIS A 180 51.66 0.33 25.14
CA HIS A 180 51.69 -0.53 23.94
C HIS A 180 50.25 -0.84 23.40
N ASP A 181 50.19 -1.33 22.16
CA ASP A 181 49.03 -1.72 21.32
C ASP A 181 48.21 -2.97 21.74
N ALA A 182 47.03 -3.08 21.07
CA ALA A 182 46.41 -4.28 20.45
C ALA A 182 45.27 -5.05 21.17
N GLY A 183 44.03 -4.90 20.64
CA GLY A 183 43.36 -5.90 19.78
C GLY A 183 42.57 -7.08 20.39
N GLY A 184 41.34 -7.29 19.88
CA GLY A 184 40.78 -8.63 19.58
C GLY A 184 39.52 -9.07 20.33
N ALA A 185 38.37 -9.07 19.65
CA ALA A 185 37.07 -9.58 20.11
C ALA A 185 36.77 -11.00 19.59
N THR A 186 36.09 -11.84 20.39
CA THR A 186 35.55 -13.15 19.97
C THR A 186 34.22 -13.51 20.67
N ALA A 187 33.47 -14.39 19.99
CA ALA A 187 32.36 -15.26 20.43
C ALA A 187 30.91 -14.72 20.33
N ALA A 188 29.85 -15.49 20.04
CA ALA A 188 29.57 -16.73 19.28
C ALA A 188 28.05 -17.02 19.42
N ALA A 189 27.43 -17.53 18.34
CA ALA A 189 26.29 -18.46 18.23
C ALA A 189 24.94 -18.24 18.98
N GLY A 190 23.85 -18.26 18.19
CA GLY A 190 22.48 -18.57 18.62
C GLY A 190 21.66 -19.14 17.46
N ALA A 191 21.33 -20.44 17.52
CA ALA A 191 20.67 -21.23 16.49
C ALA A 191 19.13 -21.20 16.60
N ALA A 192 18.42 -21.24 15.45
CA ALA A 192 17.00 -21.60 15.41
C ALA A 192 16.59 -22.31 14.08
N CYS A 193 16.27 -23.59 14.25
CA CYS A 193 15.31 -24.49 13.56
C CYS A 193 15.22 -24.59 12.01
N SER A 194 15.57 -25.78 11.50
CA SER A 194 15.34 -26.27 10.14
C SER A 194 14.13 -27.22 10.08
N CYS A 195 12.94 -26.79 9.64
CA CYS A 195 11.77 -27.68 9.47
C CYS A 195 10.58 -27.06 8.68
N PHE A 196 10.79 -26.21 7.67
CA PHE A 196 9.69 -25.83 6.74
C PHE A 196 10.22 -25.38 5.38
N ASP A 197 10.91 -26.26 4.66
CA ASP A 197 11.19 -26.00 3.24
C ASP A 197 11.20 -27.30 2.45
N SER A 198 10.03 -27.62 1.91
CA SER A 198 9.86 -28.60 0.84
C SER A 198 8.62 -28.20 0.05
N ALA A 199 8.70 -27.03 -0.57
CA ALA A 199 7.88 -26.69 -1.72
C ALA A 199 8.83 -26.14 -2.79
N GLU A 200 9.45 -27.07 -3.52
CA GLU A 200 10.08 -26.74 -4.80
C GLU A 200 8.97 -26.30 -5.78
N ASP A 201 8.91 -25.01 -6.05
CA ASP A 201 8.35 -24.45 -7.29
C ASP A 201 9.37 -23.44 -7.82
N GLY A 202 9.99 -23.76 -8.96
CA GLY A 202 11.24 -23.19 -9.48
C GLY A 202 11.22 -21.74 -9.97
N ALA A 203 10.54 -20.83 -9.29
CA ALA A 203 10.81 -19.40 -9.42
C ALA A 203 11.77 -18.98 -8.30
N GLY A 204 12.95 -18.46 -8.66
CA GLY A 204 13.86 -17.87 -7.68
C GLY A 204 13.20 -16.72 -6.92
N GLU A 205 13.82 -16.32 -5.81
CA GLU A 205 13.42 -15.11 -5.07
C GLU A 205 13.30 -13.91 -6.03
N PRO A 206 12.17 -13.17 -6.06
CA PRO A 206 12.03 -12.00 -6.91
C PRO A 206 13.05 -10.94 -6.50
N THR A 207 13.69 -10.29 -7.48
CA THR A 207 14.60 -9.18 -7.16
C THR A 207 13.82 -7.97 -6.64
N ARG A 208 14.55 -7.05 -6.00
CA ARG A 208 13.96 -5.78 -5.56
C ARG A 208 13.38 -5.00 -6.74
N GLU A 209 14.09 -4.90 -7.86
CA GLU A 209 13.59 -4.19 -9.04
C GLU A 209 12.34 -4.85 -9.63
N GLU A 210 12.26 -6.17 -9.62
CA GLU A 210 11.07 -6.90 -10.08
C GLU A 210 9.86 -6.62 -9.19
N TYR A 211 10.04 -6.63 -7.86
CA TYR A 211 8.98 -6.30 -6.91
C TYR A 211 8.53 -4.83 -7.02
N ASP A 212 9.48 -3.90 -7.04
CA ASP A 212 9.20 -2.46 -7.12
C ASP A 212 8.54 -2.13 -8.47
N GLY A 213 9.01 -2.75 -9.56
CA GLY A 213 8.45 -2.64 -10.90
C GLY A 213 7.01 -3.15 -10.97
N ALA A 214 6.74 -4.35 -10.46
CA ALA A 214 5.39 -4.93 -10.43
C ALA A 214 4.43 -4.09 -9.58
N THR A 215 4.92 -3.55 -8.46
CA THR A 215 4.13 -2.66 -7.59
C THR A 215 3.80 -1.35 -8.29
N ALA A 216 4.76 -0.75 -9.00
CA ALA A 216 4.57 0.48 -9.75
C ALA A 216 3.60 0.28 -10.93
N GLU A 217 3.75 -0.79 -11.70
CA GLU A 217 2.86 -1.13 -12.81
C GLU A 217 1.42 -1.35 -12.34
N ALA A 218 1.23 -2.16 -11.30
CA ALA A 218 -0.09 -2.41 -10.75
C ALA A 218 -0.74 -1.13 -10.17
N THR A 219 0.07 -0.24 -9.57
CA THR A 219 -0.41 1.06 -9.08
C THR A 219 -0.83 1.97 -10.24
N LYS A 220 -0.02 2.07 -11.29
CA LYS A 220 -0.33 2.89 -12.46
C LYS A 220 -1.60 2.38 -13.18
N ALA A 221 -1.71 1.08 -13.41
CA ALA A 221 -2.88 0.49 -14.05
C ALA A 221 -4.15 0.67 -13.20
N LEU A 222 -4.02 0.66 -11.87
CA LEU A 222 -5.11 0.98 -10.95
C LEU A 222 -5.56 2.44 -11.07
N GLU A 223 -4.62 3.39 -11.13
CA GLU A 223 -4.91 4.82 -11.30
C GLU A 223 -5.59 5.11 -12.64
N GLU A 224 -5.06 4.57 -13.74
CA GLU A 224 -5.64 4.67 -15.08
C GLU A 224 -7.08 4.12 -15.12
N ALA A 225 -7.32 2.97 -14.47
CA ALA A 225 -8.65 2.41 -14.36
C ALA A 225 -9.61 3.32 -13.58
N VAL A 226 -9.15 3.93 -12.48
CA VAL A 226 -9.97 4.87 -11.68
C VAL A 226 -10.31 6.13 -12.49
N ILE A 227 -9.36 6.66 -13.25
CA ILE A 227 -9.61 7.80 -14.14
C ILE A 227 -10.68 7.44 -15.19
N GLY A 228 -10.50 6.31 -15.90
CA GLY A 228 -11.45 5.88 -16.93
C GLY A 228 -12.85 5.58 -16.38
N ILE A 229 -12.96 5.04 -15.16
CA ILE A 229 -14.26 4.90 -14.48
C ILE A 229 -14.88 6.27 -14.25
N ASN A 230 -14.13 7.22 -13.69
CA ASN A 230 -14.68 8.53 -13.36
C ASN A 230 -15.13 9.30 -14.61
N GLU A 231 -14.36 9.26 -15.70
CA GLU A 231 -14.74 9.86 -16.98
C GLU A 231 -16.04 9.25 -17.51
N ALA A 232 -16.13 7.92 -17.56
CA ALA A 232 -17.36 7.25 -17.99
C ALA A 232 -18.56 7.55 -17.08
N LEU A 233 -18.36 7.70 -15.77
CA LEU A 233 -19.42 8.10 -14.85
C LEU A 233 -19.85 9.56 -15.05
N GLN A 234 -18.97 10.44 -15.50
CA GLN A 234 -19.35 11.82 -15.84
C GLN A 234 -20.11 11.87 -17.16
N GLU A 235 -19.66 11.16 -18.19
CA GLU A 235 -20.41 10.99 -19.45
C GLU A 235 -21.82 10.49 -19.15
N LEU A 236 -21.96 9.44 -18.34
CA LEU A 236 -23.25 8.90 -17.97
C LEU A 236 -24.15 9.89 -17.19
N LYS A 237 -23.58 10.85 -16.47
CA LYS A 237 -24.35 11.92 -15.81
C LYS A 237 -24.89 12.93 -16.82
N TYR A 238 -24.12 13.26 -17.86
CA TYR A 238 -24.60 14.13 -18.94
C TYR A 238 -25.75 13.45 -19.68
N GLU A 239 -25.57 12.17 -20.05
CA GLU A 239 -26.62 11.35 -20.67
C GLU A 239 -27.88 11.27 -19.79
N LEU A 240 -27.73 11.12 -18.47
CA LEU A 240 -28.86 11.13 -17.54
C LEU A 240 -29.61 12.47 -17.53
N ALA A 241 -28.88 13.59 -17.59
CA ALA A 241 -29.49 14.91 -17.62
C ALA A 241 -30.28 15.11 -18.93
N GLU A 242 -29.69 14.75 -20.07
CA GLU A 242 -30.36 14.80 -21.38
C GLU A 242 -31.63 13.93 -21.38
N MET A 243 -31.55 12.70 -20.87
CA MET A 243 -32.74 11.82 -20.77
C MET A 243 -33.86 12.40 -19.91
N ARG A 244 -33.53 13.14 -18.85
CA ARG A 244 -34.54 13.79 -17.99
C ARG A 244 -35.19 14.98 -18.69
N GLU A 245 -34.41 15.77 -19.42
CA GLU A 245 -34.94 16.88 -20.22
C GLU A 245 -35.90 16.35 -21.29
N GLU A 246 -35.55 15.26 -21.98
CA GLU A 246 -36.43 14.58 -22.94
C GLU A 246 -37.74 14.09 -22.30
N GLU A 247 -37.69 13.51 -21.08
CA GLU A 247 -38.89 13.05 -20.35
C GLU A 247 -39.79 14.19 -19.85
N GLU A 248 -39.24 15.40 -19.63
CA GLU A 248 -40.01 16.59 -19.23
C GLU A 248 -40.70 17.29 -20.42
N GLU A 249 -40.20 17.07 -21.65
CA GLU A 249 -40.75 17.65 -22.89
C GLU A 249 -41.88 16.83 -23.52
N GLU A 250 -42.07 15.56 -23.13
CA GLU A 250 -43.16 14.66 -23.56
C GLU A 250 -44.42 14.73 -22.69
#